data_AF-A0A7C4VKW0-F1
#
_entry.id   AF-A0A7C4VKW0-F1
#
_cell.length_a   1.000
_cell.length_b   1.000
_cell.length_c   1.000
_cell.angle_alpha   90.00
_cell.angle_beta   90.00
_cell.angle_gamma   90.00
#
_symmetry.space_group_name_H-M   'P 1'
#
loop_
_entity.id
_entity.type
_entity.pdbx_description
1 polymer ?
#
loop_
_entity_poly.entity_id
_entity_poly.type
_entity_poly.pdbx_seq_one_letter_code
_entity_poly.pdbx_strand_id
1 'polypeptide(L)'
;MGWNIDRRPPTADRSDGSGGGRLDEWESRWAPYDEPTYQAVLSYIRPDDVVLDIGAGDLRLARRMAAIARHVYAIEMQPDLLAHQKPLPANLTVLCADARSIPWPGGITLGVLLMRHCAHVGLYAARLRAADCRGLITNARWRLDVEWMDLGLRLPWAKVEFGWYACLCGQTGFVAGLPELLTEARMDQVSETENCPACLG
;
A
#
# COMPACT_ATOMS: atom_id res chain seq x y z
N MET A 1 34.75 -58.56 -2.06
CA MET A 1 34.48 -57.14 -1.74
C MET A 1 34.78 -56.32 -2.99
N GLY A 2 33.76 -55.74 -3.60
CA GLY A 2 33.90 -54.94 -4.82
C GLY A 2 32.55 -54.35 -5.19
N TRP A 3 32.27 -53.14 -4.71
CA TRP A 3 31.10 -52.35 -5.09
C TRP A 3 31.54 -51.39 -6.19
N ASN A 4 31.01 -51.57 -7.40
CA ASN A 4 31.24 -50.69 -8.53
C ASN A 4 30.08 -49.68 -8.60
N ILE A 5 30.37 -48.41 -8.33
CA ILE A 5 29.40 -47.30 -8.35
C ILE A 5 29.54 -46.63 -9.73
N ASP A 6 28.64 -46.97 -10.66
CA ASP A 6 28.52 -46.26 -11.93
C ASP A 6 27.81 -44.90 -11.67
N ARG A 7 28.59 -43.82 -11.64
CA ARG A 7 28.09 -42.44 -11.57
C ARG A 7 27.97 -41.89 -12.99
N ARG A 8 26.76 -41.92 -13.56
CA ARG A 8 26.42 -41.03 -14.68
C ARG A 8 25.67 -39.80 -14.15
N PRO A 9 26.06 -38.58 -14.54
CA PRO A 9 25.31 -37.39 -14.21
C PRO A 9 24.02 -37.33 -15.04
N PRO A 10 22.88 -36.90 -14.48
CA PRO A 10 21.71 -36.60 -15.28
C PRO A 10 21.99 -35.35 -16.14
N THR A 11 21.71 -35.50 -17.42
CA THR A 11 21.82 -34.48 -18.47
C THR A 11 20.91 -33.30 -18.18
N ALA A 12 21.47 -32.10 -18.30
CA ALA A 12 20.73 -30.85 -18.33
C ALA A 12 19.81 -30.83 -19.55
N ASP A 13 18.50 -30.76 -19.30
CA ASP A 13 17.52 -30.32 -20.29
C ASP A 13 17.14 -28.87 -20.00
N ARG A 14 17.08 -28.10 -21.07
CA ARG A 14 16.81 -26.67 -21.09
C ARG A 14 15.30 -26.47 -21.08
N SER A 15 14.82 -25.64 -20.18
CA SER A 15 13.74 -24.73 -20.54
C SER A 15 14.04 -23.33 -20.01
N ASP A 16 13.71 -22.42 -20.88
CA ASP A 16 14.09 -21.05 -21.07
C ASP A 16 13.00 -20.11 -20.51
N GLY A 17 13.48 -19.04 -19.89
CA GLY A 17 12.93 -17.70 -20.10
C GLY A 17 11.44 -17.47 -19.82
N SER A 18 11.11 -17.17 -18.57
CA SER A 18 10.28 -15.99 -18.28
C SER A 18 10.57 -15.46 -16.88
N GLY A 19 11.39 -14.41 -16.84
CA GLY A 19 11.63 -13.62 -15.64
C GLY A 19 10.40 -12.81 -15.29
N GLY A 20 9.49 -13.41 -14.54
CA GLY A 20 8.51 -12.71 -13.71
C GLY A 20 8.95 -12.92 -12.27
N GLY A 21 9.66 -11.94 -11.71
CA GLY A 21 10.16 -12.01 -10.33
C GLY A 21 9.03 -12.41 -9.39
N ARG A 22 9.24 -13.50 -8.65
CA ARG A 22 8.42 -13.89 -7.50
C ARG A 22 8.18 -12.62 -6.66
N LEU A 23 6.94 -12.14 -6.65
CA LEU A 23 6.45 -11.35 -5.54
C LEU A 23 6.83 -12.09 -4.26
N ASP A 24 7.29 -11.37 -3.23
CA ASP A 24 7.50 -11.97 -1.94
C ASP A 24 6.22 -12.75 -1.59
N GLU A 25 6.33 -14.04 -1.30
CA GLU A 25 5.22 -14.97 -1.05
C GLU A 25 4.24 -14.46 0.02
N TRP A 26 4.67 -13.45 0.78
CA TRP A 26 3.89 -12.73 1.76
C TRP A 26 2.98 -11.64 1.17
N GLU A 27 3.43 -10.86 0.19
CA GLU A 27 2.63 -9.78 -0.43
C GLU A 27 1.49 -10.32 -1.30
N SER A 28 1.59 -11.58 -1.76
CA SER A 28 0.50 -12.25 -2.47
C SER A 28 -0.56 -12.88 -1.56
N ARG A 29 -0.34 -12.90 -0.24
CA ARG A 29 -1.33 -13.44 0.71
C ARG A 29 -2.44 -12.43 0.92
N TRP A 30 -3.68 -12.90 0.74
CA TRP A 30 -4.87 -12.10 0.99
C TRP A 30 -5.67 -12.66 2.16
N ALA A 31 -6.11 -11.76 3.03
CA ALA A 31 -7.13 -12.02 4.03
C ALA A 31 -7.96 -10.74 4.20
N PRO A 32 -9.27 -10.85 4.44
CA PRO A 32 -10.07 -9.67 4.71
C PRO A 32 -9.72 -9.06 6.06
N TYR A 33 -9.88 -7.74 6.16
CA TYR A 33 -9.80 -7.04 7.44
C TYR A 33 -11.10 -7.19 8.23
N ASP A 34 -11.00 -6.90 9.53
CA ASP A 34 -12.13 -6.84 10.43
C ASP A 34 -13.02 -5.61 10.18
N GLU A 35 -14.21 -5.64 10.79
CA GLU A 35 -15.20 -4.58 10.63
C GLU A 35 -14.72 -3.22 11.16
N PRO A 36 -14.05 -3.11 12.33
CA PRO A 36 -13.49 -1.84 12.79
C PRO A 36 -12.52 -1.20 11.80
N THR A 37 -11.63 -1.99 11.17
CA THR A 37 -10.71 -1.49 10.14
C THR A 37 -11.49 -0.90 8.96
N TYR A 38 -12.53 -1.58 8.48
CA TYR A 38 -13.34 -1.06 7.39
C TYR A 38 -14.12 0.22 7.78
N GLN A 39 -14.67 0.27 8.99
CA GLN A 39 -15.36 1.47 9.47
C GLN A 39 -14.42 2.67 9.57
N ALA A 40 -13.18 2.45 10.01
CA ALA A 40 -12.16 3.49 10.04
C ALA A 40 -11.91 4.06 8.63
N VAL A 41 -11.76 3.21 7.60
CA VAL A 41 -11.64 3.69 6.21
C VAL A 41 -12.88 4.47 5.78
N LEU A 42 -14.07 3.90 5.98
CA LEU A 42 -15.33 4.51 5.52
C LEU A 42 -15.61 5.86 6.17
N SER A 43 -15.10 6.10 7.39
CA SER A 43 -15.24 7.38 8.08
C SER A 43 -14.55 8.56 7.38
N TYR A 44 -13.58 8.27 6.50
CA TYR A 44 -12.89 9.28 5.71
C TYR A 44 -13.50 9.50 4.31
N ILE A 45 -14.35 8.59 3.84
CA ILE A 45 -14.91 8.65 2.47
C ILE A 45 -16.06 9.66 2.41
N ARG A 46 -16.04 10.51 1.39
CA ARG A 46 -17.06 11.55 1.15
C ARG A 46 -17.83 11.31 -0.15
N PRO A 47 -19.05 11.86 -0.29
CA PRO A 47 -19.86 11.65 -1.49
C PRO A 47 -19.27 12.18 -2.79
N ASP A 48 -18.37 13.16 -2.74
CA ASP A 48 -17.70 13.75 -3.89
C ASP A 48 -16.40 13.04 -4.27
N ASP A 49 -15.98 12.04 -3.51
CA ASP A 49 -14.71 11.34 -3.75
C ASP A 49 -14.74 10.46 -5.00
N VAL A 50 -13.63 10.48 -5.73
CA VAL A 50 -13.27 9.45 -6.72
C VAL A 50 -12.11 8.67 -6.11
N VAL A 51 -12.44 7.48 -5.63
CA VAL A 51 -11.54 6.64 -4.83
C VAL A 51 -10.76 5.69 -5.73
N LEU A 52 -9.46 5.56 -5.48
CA LEU A 52 -8.63 4.47 -6.01
C LEU A 52 -8.33 3.46 -4.90
N ASP A 53 -8.93 2.28 -4.95
CA ASP A 53 -8.69 1.16 -4.02
C ASP A 53 -7.58 0.25 -4.56
N ILE A 54 -6.41 0.28 -3.92
CA ILE A 54 -5.19 -0.39 -4.37
C ILE A 54 -5.03 -1.71 -3.61
N GLY A 55 -5.05 -2.84 -4.33
CA GLY A 55 -5.07 -4.17 -3.70
C GLY A 55 -6.45 -4.48 -3.13
N ALA A 56 -7.48 -4.30 -3.96
CA ALA A 56 -8.88 -4.29 -3.53
C ALA A 56 -9.40 -5.68 -3.10
N GLY A 57 -8.63 -6.74 -3.30
CA GLY A 57 -8.97 -8.09 -2.87
C GLY A 57 -10.27 -8.60 -3.49
N ASP A 58 -11.16 -9.14 -2.65
CA ASP A 58 -12.50 -9.62 -3.06
C ASP A 58 -13.52 -8.49 -3.34
N LEU A 59 -13.09 -7.23 -3.40
CA LEU A 59 -13.87 -6.02 -3.63
C LEU A 59 -14.87 -5.66 -2.51
N ARG A 60 -14.77 -6.30 -1.34
CA ARG A 60 -15.71 -6.05 -0.24
C ARG A 60 -15.68 -4.61 0.25
N LEU A 61 -14.49 -4.04 0.46
CA LEU A 61 -14.34 -2.65 0.86
C LEU A 61 -14.73 -1.71 -0.29
N ALA A 62 -14.25 -1.97 -1.51
CA ALA A 62 -14.61 -1.21 -2.71
C ALA A 62 -16.13 -1.04 -2.89
N ARG A 63 -16.91 -2.10 -2.67
CA ARG A 63 -18.39 -2.05 -2.74
C ARG A 63 -19.01 -1.13 -1.67
N ARG A 64 -18.44 -1.13 -0.47
CA ARG A 64 -18.91 -0.29 0.63
C ARG A 64 -18.55 1.17 0.39
N MET A 65 -17.37 1.43 -0.15
CA MET A 65 -16.97 2.78 -0.58
C MET A 65 -17.86 3.28 -1.72
N ALA A 66 -18.23 2.41 -2.68
CA ALA A 66 -19.13 2.77 -3.78
C ALA A 66 -20.55 3.13 -3.32
N ALA A 67 -20.96 2.72 -2.12
CA ALA A 67 -22.23 3.15 -1.52
C ALA A 67 -22.18 4.60 -0.97
N ILE A 68 -20.99 5.20 -0.89
CA ILE A 68 -20.77 6.56 -0.34
C ILE A 68 -20.21 7.47 -1.43
N ALA A 69 -19.09 7.09 -2.04
CA ALA A 69 -18.30 7.90 -2.97
C ALA A 69 -18.98 8.09 -4.34
N ARG A 70 -18.57 9.15 -5.05
CA ARG A 70 -19.00 9.42 -6.43
C ARG A 70 -18.61 8.28 -7.35
N HIS A 71 -17.37 7.79 -7.25
CA HIS A 71 -16.87 6.67 -8.03
C HIS A 71 -15.75 5.93 -7.31
N VAL A 72 -15.63 4.63 -7.56
CA VAL A 72 -14.54 3.80 -7.06
C VAL A 72 -13.88 3.07 -8.23
N TYR A 73 -12.57 3.23 -8.35
CA TYR A 73 -11.70 2.39 -9.17
C TYR A 73 -10.99 1.39 -8.25
N ALA A 74 -11.29 0.11 -8.40
CA ALA A 74 -10.67 -0.96 -7.63
C ALA A 74 -9.64 -1.69 -8.48
N ILE A 75 -8.38 -1.73 -8.03
CA ILE A 75 -7.31 -2.48 -8.68
C ILE A 75 -6.98 -3.70 -7.83
N GLU A 76 -7.05 -4.88 -8.43
CA GLU A 76 -6.62 -6.14 -7.83
C GLU A 76 -5.86 -6.94 -8.88
N MET A 77 -4.72 -7.54 -8.51
CA MET A 77 -3.87 -8.25 -9.45
C MET A 77 -4.21 -9.75 -9.55
N GLN A 78 -4.86 -10.31 -8.53
CA GLN A 78 -5.22 -11.72 -8.43
C GLN A 78 -6.60 -11.96 -9.06
N PRO A 79 -6.70 -12.54 -10.27
CA PRO A 79 -7.99 -12.78 -10.91
C PRO A 79 -8.89 -13.74 -10.11
N ASP A 80 -8.31 -14.64 -9.32
CA ASP A 80 -9.08 -15.60 -8.51
C ASP A 80 -9.93 -14.92 -7.43
N LEU A 81 -9.46 -13.80 -6.86
CA LEU A 81 -10.24 -12.98 -5.92
C LEU A 81 -11.42 -12.28 -6.62
N LEU A 82 -11.37 -12.15 -7.95
CA LEU A 82 -12.38 -11.50 -8.79
C LEU A 82 -13.30 -12.51 -9.50
N ALA A 83 -13.03 -13.81 -9.43
CA ALA A 83 -13.76 -14.82 -10.21
C ALA A 83 -15.24 -14.98 -9.80
N HIS A 84 -15.63 -14.55 -8.60
CA HIS A 84 -16.95 -14.80 -8.02
C HIS A 84 -17.68 -13.52 -7.58
N GLN A 85 -17.65 -12.49 -8.43
CA GLN A 85 -18.25 -11.22 -8.11
C GLN A 85 -19.77 -11.21 -8.34
N LYS A 86 -20.51 -10.71 -7.35
CA LYS A 86 -21.90 -10.26 -7.54
C LYS A 86 -21.93 -9.13 -8.58
N PRO A 87 -23.10 -8.77 -9.16
CA PRO A 87 -23.21 -7.57 -9.96
C PRO A 87 -22.54 -6.37 -9.27
N LEU A 88 -21.69 -5.65 -10.01
CA LEU A 88 -20.98 -4.50 -9.49
C LEU A 88 -21.92 -3.29 -9.42
N PRO A 89 -21.82 -2.42 -8.41
CA PRO A 89 -22.44 -1.10 -8.43
C PRO A 89 -22.04 -0.34 -9.71
N ALA A 90 -22.95 0.49 -10.24
CA ALA A 90 -22.71 1.23 -11.49
C ALA A 90 -21.50 2.18 -11.41
N ASN A 91 -21.15 2.65 -10.22
CA ASN A 91 -20.03 3.53 -9.93
C ASN A 91 -18.78 2.80 -9.39
N LEU A 92 -18.70 1.48 -9.57
CA LEU A 92 -17.51 0.68 -9.24
C LEU A 92 -16.90 0.08 -10.51
N THR A 93 -15.70 0.55 -10.87
CA THR A 93 -14.91 0.00 -11.97
C THR A 93 -13.79 -0.87 -11.41
N VAL A 94 -13.67 -2.11 -11.91
CA VAL A 94 -12.64 -3.07 -11.47
C VAL A 94 -11.59 -3.21 -12.57
N LEU A 95 -10.32 -3.12 -12.18
CA LEU A 95 -9.16 -3.28 -13.04
C LEU A 95 -8.36 -4.49 -12.52
N CYS A 96 -8.40 -5.59 -13.26
CA CYS A 96 -7.60 -6.78 -12.93
C CYS A 96 -6.17 -6.59 -13.44
N ALA A 97 -5.28 -6.03 -12.62
CA ALA A 97 -3.92 -5.70 -13.03
C ALA A 97 -2.99 -5.41 -11.84
N ASP A 98 -1.69 -5.37 -12.10
CA ASP A 98 -0.71 -4.83 -11.16
C ASP A 98 -0.82 -3.29 -11.11
N ALA A 99 -1.23 -2.77 -9.95
CA ALA A 99 -1.38 -1.33 -9.72
C ALA A 99 -0.10 -0.54 -10.01
N ARG A 100 1.08 -1.17 -9.94
CA ARG A 100 2.39 -0.56 -10.20
C ARG A 100 2.66 -0.31 -11.68
N SER A 101 2.03 -1.05 -12.59
CA SER A 101 2.38 -1.05 -14.02
C SER A 101 1.35 -0.39 -14.92
N ILE A 102 0.09 -0.25 -14.48
CA ILE A 102 -0.96 0.37 -15.30
C ILE A 102 -1.03 1.89 -15.13
N PRO A 103 -1.46 2.65 -16.15
CA PRO A 103 -1.88 4.03 -15.97
C PRO A 103 -3.06 4.09 -14.99
N TRP A 104 -3.09 5.11 -14.14
CA TRP A 104 -4.21 5.33 -13.24
C TRP A 104 -5.29 6.19 -13.89
N PRO A 105 -6.57 5.95 -13.58
CA PRO A 105 -7.66 6.82 -14.00
C PRO A 105 -7.43 8.27 -13.56
N GLY A 106 -7.91 9.23 -14.35
CA GLY A 106 -7.85 10.65 -14.00
C GLY A 106 -8.89 11.04 -12.94
N GLY A 107 -8.66 12.16 -12.26
CA GLY A 107 -9.63 12.75 -11.33
C GLY A 107 -9.76 12.05 -9.98
N ILE A 108 -8.78 11.20 -9.61
CA ILE A 108 -8.70 10.56 -8.30
C ILE A 108 -8.53 11.64 -7.22
N THR A 109 -9.43 11.66 -6.25
CA THR A 109 -9.36 12.58 -5.11
C THR A 109 -8.76 11.94 -3.87
N LEU A 110 -8.81 10.60 -3.81
CA LEU A 110 -8.44 9.82 -2.63
C LEU A 110 -7.93 8.42 -3.01
N GLY A 111 -6.78 8.03 -2.46
CA GLY A 111 -6.30 6.65 -2.50
C GLY A 111 -6.64 5.84 -1.23
N VAL A 112 -6.84 4.54 -1.37
CA VAL A 112 -6.97 3.58 -0.27
C VAL A 112 -5.98 2.44 -0.48
N LEU A 113 -5.20 2.11 0.55
CA LEU A 113 -4.17 1.07 0.54
C LEU A 113 -4.19 0.31 1.87
N LEU A 114 -5.05 -0.71 1.98
CA LEU A 114 -5.08 -1.62 3.13
C LEU A 114 -4.21 -2.85 2.87
N MET A 115 -2.89 -2.64 2.79
CA MET A 115 -1.91 -3.71 2.66
C MET A 115 -0.85 -3.51 3.73
N ARG A 116 -1.12 -3.99 4.96
CA ARG A 116 -0.31 -3.77 6.17
C ARG A 116 1.18 -4.05 5.99
N HIS A 117 1.54 -4.95 5.09
CA HIS A 117 2.91 -5.37 4.82
C HIS A 117 3.46 -4.88 3.48
N CYS A 118 2.80 -3.90 2.84
CA CYS A 118 3.24 -3.36 1.57
C CYS A 118 4.59 -2.66 1.70
N ALA A 119 5.59 -3.14 0.97
CA ALA A 119 6.90 -2.49 0.87
C ALA A 119 6.90 -1.27 -0.08
N HIS A 120 5.79 -1.05 -0.79
CA HIS A 120 5.69 -0.08 -1.89
C HIS A 120 4.77 1.12 -1.61
N VAL A 121 4.43 1.40 -0.33
CA VAL A 121 3.57 2.54 0.01
C VAL A 121 4.10 3.87 -0.53
N GLY A 122 5.42 4.09 -0.50
CA GLY A 122 6.05 5.28 -1.07
C GLY A 122 5.83 5.45 -2.57
N LEU A 123 5.84 4.35 -3.34
CA LEU A 123 5.55 4.36 -4.78
C LEU A 123 4.10 4.83 -5.01
N TYR A 124 3.15 4.26 -4.27
CA TYR A 124 1.74 4.61 -4.43
C TYR A 124 1.45 6.05 -4.00
N ALA A 125 2.03 6.50 -2.88
CA ALA A 125 1.91 7.88 -2.43
C ALA A 125 2.46 8.87 -3.46
N ALA A 126 3.62 8.59 -4.06
CA ALA A 126 4.21 9.44 -5.10
C ALA A 126 3.33 9.51 -6.35
N ARG A 127 2.75 8.38 -6.77
CA ARG A 127 1.84 8.34 -7.92
C ARG A 127 0.52 9.05 -7.65
N LEU A 128 -0.03 8.96 -6.43
CA LEU A 128 -1.24 9.68 -6.05
C LEU A 128 -0.97 11.20 -6.07
N ARG A 129 0.16 11.63 -5.48
CA ARG A 129 0.57 13.03 -5.50
C ARG A 129 0.75 13.57 -6.93
N ALA A 130 1.34 12.77 -7.83
CA ALA A 130 1.49 13.13 -9.24
C ALA A 130 0.16 13.23 -9.99
N ALA A 131 -0.90 12.57 -9.49
CA ALA A 131 -2.26 12.67 -10.01
C ALA A 131 -3.08 13.79 -9.33
N ASP A 132 -2.44 14.70 -8.60
CA ASP A 132 -3.07 15.78 -7.82
C ASP A 132 -4.03 15.28 -6.71
N CYS A 133 -3.86 14.02 -6.29
CA CYS A 133 -4.59 13.45 -5.16
C CYS A 133 -3.94 13.92 -3.85
N ARG A 134 -4.77 14.33 -2.88
CA ARG A 134 -4.31 14.92 -1.61
C ARG A 134 -4.24 13.95 -0.44
N GLY A 135 -4.83 12.77 -0.57
CA GLY A 135 -5.01 11.86 0.55
C GLY A 135 -4.75 10.41 0.20
N LEU A 136 -4.18 9.69 1.17
CA LEU A 136 -4.08 8.25 1.17
C LEU A 136 -4.58 7.71 2.51
N ILE A 137 -5.61 6.88 2.49
CA ILE A 137 -5.99 6.08 3.66
C ILE A 137 -5.19 4.79 3.63
N THR A 138 -4.42 4.49 4.68
CA THR A 138 -3.57 3.31 4.69
C THR A 138 -3.35 2.74 6.09
N ASN A 139 -2.92 1.48 6.16
CA ASN A 139 -2.38 0.87 7.37
C ASN A 139 -0.95 0.34 7.16
N ALA A 140 -0.32 0.66 6.01
CA ALA A 140 0.96 0.08 5.60
C ALA A 140 2.16 0.73 6.33
N ARG A 141 2.09 2.04 6.58
CA ARG A 141 3.21 2.82 7.12
C ARG A 141 3.46 2.53 8.60
N TRP A 142 2.42 2.50 9.44
CA TRP A 142 2.53 2.07 10.85
C TRP A 142 2.39 0.56 11.05
N ARG A 143 1.94 -0.17 10.02
CA ARG A 143 1.63 -1.61 10.09
C ARG A 143 0.59 -1.97 11.17
N LEU A 144 -0.18 -0.99 11.61
CA LEU A 144 -1.14 -1.09 12.71
C LEU A 144 -2.53 -0.60 12.26
N ASP A 145 -2.99 0.49 12.84
CA ASP A 145 -4.30 1.07 12.60
C ASP A 145 -4.37 1.77 11.23
N VAL A 146 -5.60 2.08 10.83
CA VAL A 146 -5.87 2.91 9.65
C VAL A 146 -5.52 4.36 9.98
N GLU A 147 -4.71 4.98 9.13
CA GLU A 147 -4.41 6.40 9.18
C GLU A 147 -4.90 7.11 7.91
N TRP A 148 -5.15 8.41 8.06
CA TRP A 148 -5.20 9.33 6.94
C TRP A 148 -3.83 9.97 6.75
N MET A 149 -3.24 9.76 5.58
CA MET A 149 -1.95 10.32 5.19
C MET A 149 -2.15 11.47 4.20
N ASP A 150 -1.83 12.69 4.63
CA ASP A 150 -1.81 13.88 3.76
C ASP A 150 -0.62 13.80 2.77
N LEU A 151 -0.91 13.93 1.48
CA LEU A 151 0.08 13.84 0.39
C LEU A 151 0.65 15.20 -0.04
N GLY A 152 0.28 16.29 0.66
CA GLY A 152 0.74 17.64 0.42
C GLY A 152 2.22 17.88 0.76
N LEU A 153 2.55 19.16 1.02
CA LEU A 153 3.91 19.59 1.36
C LEU A 153 4.34 18.99 2.70
N ARG A 154 5.60 18.53 2.75
CA ARG A 154 6.18 17.83 3.91
C ARG A 154 7.49 18.47 4.33
N LEU A 155 7.85 18.28 5.60
CA LEU A 155 9.14 18.74 6.09
C LEU A 155 10.27 17.99 5.38
N PRO A 156 11.33 18.69 4.92
CA PRO A 156 12.56 18.00 4.52
C PRO A 156 13.16 17.28 5.72
N TRP A 157 13.68 16.06 5.52
CA TRP A 157 14.31 15.28 6.59
C TRP A 157 15.37 16.06 7.40
N ALA A 158 16.16 16.90 6.74
CA ALA A 158 17.17 17.73 7.38
C ALA A 158 16.62 18.75 8.40
N LYS A 159 15.29 18.91 8.47
CA LYS A 159 14.58 19.76 9.44
C LYS A 159 13.90 18.96 10.56
N VAL A 160 13.99 17.63 10.54
CA VAL A 160 13.50 16.78 11.63
C VAL A 160 14.54 16.79 12.75
N GLU A 161 14.21 17.44 13.86
CA GLU A 161 15.15 17.63 14.98
C GLU A 161 15.12 16.47 15.98
N PHE A 162 13.93 16.08 16.41
CA PHE A 162 13.72 15.17 17.54
C PHE A 162 12.26 14.70 17.62
N GLY A 163 12.05 13.41 17.92
CA GLY A 163 10.73 12.81 18.13
C GLY A 163 10.32 11.79 17.07
N TRP A 164 9.05 11.41 17.07
CA TRP A 164 8.49 10.52 16.04
C TRP A 164 8.45 11.20 14.68
N TYR A 165 8.72 10.43 13.63
CA TYR A 165 8.56 10.87 12.26
C TYR A 165 7.84 9.81 11.42
N ALA A 166 7.18 10.29 10.37
CA ALA A 166 6.57 9.46 9.35
C ALA A 166 6.87 10.04 7.97
N CYS A 167 7.66 9.31 7.20
CA CYS A 167 8.12 9.72 5.88
C CYS A 167 7.09 9.36 4.79
N LEU A 168 7.04 10.16 3.74
CA LEU A 168 6.24 9.89 2.54
C LEU A 168 6.54 8.52 1.90
N CYS A 169 7.78 8.03 2.03
CA CYS A 169 8.16 6.71 1.51
C CYS A 169 7.55 5.52 2.28
N GLY A 170 6.93 5.77 3.45
CA GLY A 170 6.41 4.74 4.34
C GLY A 170 7.28 4.42 5.54
N GLN A 171 8.50 4.95 5.61
CA GLN A 171 9.37 4.76 6.76
C GLN A 171 8.86 5.57 7.95
N THR A 172 8.75 4.93 9.11
CA THR A 172 8.50 5.59 10.39
C THR A 172 9.65 5.31 11.36
N GLY A 173 9.77 6.13 12.40
CA GLY A 173 10.79 5.92 13.43
C GLY A 173 10.84 7.06 14.44
N PHE A 174 11.85 7.01 15.30
CA PHE A 174 12.10 8.02 16.32
C PHE A 174 13.50 8.60 16.18
N VAL A 175 13.61 9.92 16.08
CA VAL A 175 14.90 10.64 16.12
C VAL A 175 15.24 10.91 17.57
N ALA A 176 16.30 10.27 18.08
CA ALA A 176 16.78 10.47 19.43
C ALA A 176 17.31 11.89 19.64
N GLY A 177 17.13 12.41 20.85
CA GLY A 177 17.57 13.73 21.26
C GLY A 177 17.77 13.76 22.77
N LEU A 178 17.95 14.97 23.32
CA LEU A 178 18.14 15.17 24.74
C LEU A 178 16.88 14.73 25.53
N PRO A 179 16.98 13.84 26.53
CA PRO A 179 15.83 13.37 27.30
C PRO A 179 15.01 14.50 27.96
N GLU A 180 15.65 15.61 28.29
CA GLU A 180 15.03 16.78 28.90
C GLU A 180 14.04 17.49 27.95
N LEU A 181 14.15 17.25 26.65
CA LEU A 181 13.21 17.77 25.64
C LEU A 181 12.00 16.85 25.44
N LEU A 182 12.00 15.66 26.05
CA LEU A 182 10.92 14.69 25.96
C LEU A 182 9.75 15.15 26.84
N THR A 183 8.69 15.62 26.20
CA THR A 183 7.42 15.96 26.86
C THR A 183 6.31 15.07 26.30
N GLU A 184 5.22 14.91 27.02
CA GLU A 184 4.03 14.16 26.56
C GLU A 184 3.52 14.73 25.23
N ALA A 185 3.37 16.05 25.14
CA ALA A 185 2.99 16.73 23.90
C ALA A 185 3.94 16.45 22.72
N ARG A 186 5.23 16.21 22.99
CA ARG A 186 6.20 15.86 21.95
C ARG A 186 6.14 14.39 21.56
N MET A 187 5.75 13.51 22.49
CA MET A 187 5.52 12.09 22.21
C MET A 187 4.29 11.86 21.34
N ASP A 188 3.28 12.73 21.47
CA ASP A 188 2.05 12.66 20.67
C ASP A 188 2.18 13.31 19.27
N GLN A 189 3.29 14.02 19.02
CA GLN A 189 3.55 14.68 17.74
C GLN A 189 4.36 13.78 16.80
N VAL A 190 3.85 13.64 15.59
CA VAL A 190 4.56 12.99 14.48
C VAL A 190 5.01 14.04 13.48
N SER A 191 6.31 14.07 13.17
CA SER A 191 6.84 14.90 12.08
C SER A 191 6.59 14.23 10.73
N GLU A 192 5.67 14.79 9.95
CA GLU A 192 5.41 14.37 8.57
C GLU A 192 6.53 14.88 7.64
N THR A 193 7.34 13.97 7.11
CA THR A 193 8.59 14.31 6.41
C THR A 193 8.66 13.69 5.01
N GLU A 194 9.58 14.16 4.19
CA GLU A 194 10.06 13.50 2.97
C GLU A 194 11.60 13.46 2.92
N ASN A 195 12.16 12.65 2.03
CA ASN A 195 13.60 12.49 1.82
C ASN A 195 14.38 11.99 3.06
N CYS A 196 13.77 11.10 3.85
CA CYS A 196 14.47 10.44 4.96
C CYS A 196 15.61 9.53 4.43
N PRO A 197 16.51 9.02 5.29
CA PRO A 197 17.63 8.17 4.84
C PRO A 197 17.19 6.95 4.04
N ALA A 198 16.03 6.36 4.35
CA ALA A 198 15.47 5.23 3.61
C ALA A 198 14.95 5.60 2.21
N CYS A 199 14.78 6.89 1.88
CA CYS A 199 14.46 7.33 0.52
C CYS A 199 15.67 7.32 -0.41
N LEU A 200 16.89 7.29 0.15
CA LEU A 200 18.15 7.40 -0.60
C LEU A 200 18.88 6.05 -0.74
N GLY A 201 18.36 5.00 -0.10
CA GLY A 201 18.94 3.65 -0.03
C GLY A 201 18.20 2.64 -0.89
#